data_AF-A0A3D2FJE7-F1
#
_entry.id   AF-A0A3D2FJE7-F1
#
_cell.length_a   1.000
_cell.length_b   1.000
_cell.length_c   1.000
_cell.angle_alpha   90.00
_cell.angle_beta   90.00
_cell.angle_gamma   90.00
#
_symmetry.space_group_name_H-M   'P 1'
#
loop_
_entity.id
_entity.type
_entity.pdbx_description
1 polymer ?
#
loop_
_entity_poly.entity_id
_entity_poly.type
_entity_poly.pdbx_seq_one_letter_code
_entity_poly.pdbx_strand_id
1 'polypeptide(L)' 'RSQLSGIFALIAEMQAVDTRGIEPMSHAQDVSQRLREDVVTETNQRELFQSLAPKYKGLSQVEAGLYLVPQVIE' A
#
# COMPACT_ATOMS: atom_id res chain seq x y z
N ARG A 1 -4.52 -19.37 15.62
CA ARG A 1 -4.97 -18.63 16.84
C ARG A 1 -3.81 -18.38 17.82
N SER A 2 -2.99 -19.38 18.15
CA SER A 2 -1.84 -19.21 19.08
C SER A 2 -0.80 -18.18 18.63
N GLN A 3 -0.51 -18.07 17.33
CA GLN A 3 0.48 -17.10 16.81
C GLN A 3 0.07 -15.64 17.05
N LEU A 4 -1.19 -15.28 16.80
CA LEU A 4 -1.69 -13.93 17.07
C LEU A 4 -1.63 -13.61 18.56
N SER A 5 -2.02 -14.56 19.42
CA SER A 5 -1.92 -14.40 20.87
C SER A 5 -0.47 -14.20 21.32
N GLY A 6 0.50 -14.90 20.70
CA GLY A 6 1.92 -14.69 20.97
C GLY A 6 2.43 -13.30 20.57
N ILE A 7 1.97 -12.75 19.44
CA ILE A 7 2.32 -11.39 19.01
C ILE A 7 1.82 -10.34 20.02
N PHE A 8 0.58 -10.51 20.51
CA PHE A 8 0.04 -9.59 21.53
C PHE A 8 0.81 -9.63 22.85
N ALA A 9 1.32 -10.80 23.25
CA ALA A 9 2.16 -10.91 24.44
C ALA A 9 3.48 -10.13 24.28
N LEU A 10 4.14 -10.21 23.12
CA LEU A 10 5.37 -9.46 22.83
C LEU A 10 5.14 -7.94 22.82
N ILE A 11 4.03 -7.48 22.24
CA ILE A 11 3.67 -6.05 22.23
C ILE A 11 3.49 -5.53 23.67
N ALA A 12 2.90 -6.33 24.56
CA ALA A 12 2.72 -5.96 25.96
C ALA A 12 4.05 -5.74 26.70
N GLU A 13 5.12 -6.48 26.36
CA GLU A 13 6.45 -6.26 26.92
C GLU A 13 7.00 -4.87 26.55
N MET A 14 6.77 -4.41 25.32
CA MET A 14 7.21 -3.07 24.88
C MET A 14 6.43 -1.94 25.56
N GLN A 15 5.15 -2.17 25.88
CA GLN A 15 4.29 -1.18 26.55
C GLN A 15 4.66 -0.91 28.01
N ALA A 16 5.52 -1.74 28.62
CA ALA A 16 5.99 -1.55 29.99
C ALA A 16 6.94 -0.34 30.13
N VAL A 17 7.47 0.18 29.03
CA VAL A 17 8.39 1.33 29.03
C VAL A 17 7.60 2.65 29.10
N ASP A 18 7.96 3.52 30.05
CA ASP A 18 7.38 4.85 30.18
C ASP A 18 7.85 5.77 29.05
N THR A 19 6.92 6.21 28.21
CA THR A 19 7.16 7.12 27.09
C THR A 19 6.50 8.49 27.29
N ARG A 20 6.07 8.82 28.51
CA ARG A 20 5.49 10.14 28.82
C ARG A 20 6.47 11.26 28.48
N GLY A 21 6.00 12.21 27.67
CA GLY A 21 6.81 13.36 27.24
C GLY A 21 7.83 13.06 26.14
N ILE A 22 7.85 11.83 25.60
CA ILE A 22 8.65 11.49 24.42
C ILE A 22 7.80 11.73 23.18
N GLU A 23 8.22 12.66 22.33
CA GLU A 23 7.59 12.89 21.02
C GLU A 23 7.81 11.67 20.12
N PRO A 24 6.74 11.10 19.52
CA PRO A 24 6.87 9.98 18.60
C PRO A 24 7.69 10.36 17.35
N MET A 25 8.62 9.49 16.97
CA MET A 25 9.45 9.69 15.79
C MET A 25 8.75 9.13 14.54
N SER A 26 8.40 9.98 13.58
CA SER A 26 7.80 9.53 12.30
C SER A 26 8.85 9.08 11.28
N HIS A 27 10.00 9.74 11.26
CA HIS A 27 11.13 9.43 10.39
C HIS A 27 12.42 9.56 11.21
N ALA A 28 13.42 8.73 10.92
CA ALA A 28 14.71 8.79 11.63
C ALA A 28 15.52 10.06 11.33
N GLN A 29 15.22 10.72 10.21
CA GLN A 29 15.82 11.98 9.79
C GLN A 29 14.81 13.10 9.95
N ASP A 30 15.30 14.32 10.18
CA ASP A 30 14.46 15.51 10.14
C ASP A 30 14.15 15.84 8.67
N VAL A 31 12.89 15.61 8.27
CA VAL A 31 12.44 15.75 6.88
C VAL A 31 11.26 16.70 6.80
N SER A 32 11.31 17.61 5.83
CA SER A 32 10.19 18.48 5.48
C SER A 32 9.38 17.90 4.32
N GLN A 33 8.14 18.37 4.18
CA GLN A 33 7.28 17.96 3.07
C GLN A 33 7.87 18.44 1.74
N ARG A 34 8.29 17.49 0.90
CA ARG A 34 8.74 17.79 -0.45
C ARG A 34 7.54 18.16 -1.32
N LEU A 35 7.62 19.32 -1.97
CA LEU A 35 6.66 19.74 -2.97
C LEU A 35 7.05 19.19 -4.35
N ARG A 36 6.06 18.91 -5.18
CA ARG A 36 6.22 18.56 -6.60
C ARG A 36 5.81 19.76 -7.44
N GLU A 37 6.58 20.09 -8.47
CA GLU A 37 6.21 21.13 -9.43
C GLU A 37 4.91 20.78 -10.15
N ASP A 38 4.09 21.78 -10.46
CA ASP A 38 2.83 21.62 -11.18
C ASP A 38 3.07 21.55 -12.70
N VAL A 39 3.79 20.51 -13.10
CA VAL A 39 4.15 20.25 -14.50
C VAL A 39 3.80 18.81 -14.83
N VAL A 40 3.21 18.59 -16.00
CA VAL A 40 2.92 17.25 -16.53
C VAL A 40 4.23 16.59 -16.95
N THR A 41 4.54 15.43 -16.39
CA THR A 41 5.77 14.68 -16.70
C THR A 41 5.50 13.35 -17.41
N GLU A 42 4.28 12.86 -17.32
CA GLU A 42 3.88 11.52 -17.68
C GLU A 42 3.37 11.45 -19.13
N THR A 43 3.77 10.40 -19.83
CA THR A 43 3.25 10.03 -21.15
C THR A 43 2.30 8.84 -21.04
N ASN A 44 1.48 8.62 -22.08
CA ASN A 44 0.61 7.45 -22.11
C ASN A 44 1.44 6.16 -22.17
N GLN A 45 1.31 5.31 -21.16
CA GLN A 45 1.97 4.01 -21.04
C GLN A 45 0.97 2.85 -20.94
N ARG A 46 -0.23 3.02 -21.50
CA ARG A 46 -1.34 2.05 -21.38
C ARG A 46 -0.94 0.63 -21.77
N GLU A 47 -0.25 0.46 -22.90
CA GLU A 47 0.17 -0.86 -23.40
C GLU A 47 1.13 -1.54 -22.42
N LEU A 48 2.11 -0.78 -21.89
CA LEU A 48 3.07 -1.27 -20.91
C LEU A 48 2.35 -1.76 -19.64
N PHE A 49 1.43 -0.95 -19.09
CA PHE A 49 0.72 -1.32 -17.86
C PHE A 49 -0.30 -2.45 -18.07
N GLN A 50 -0.90 -2.55 -19.26
CA GLN A 50 -1.85 -3.62 -19.57
C GLN A 50 -1.16 -4.94 -19.91
N SER A 51 0.12 -4.92 -20.28
CA SER A 51 0.91 -6.14 -20.49
C SER A 51 1.07 -7.02 -19.24
N LEU A 52 1.00 -6.40 -18.05
CA LEU A 52 1.10 -7.08 -16.74
C LEU A 52 -0.26 -7.43 -16.14
N ALA A 53 -1.36 -7.15 -16.84
CA ALA A 53 -2.69 -7.37 -16.30
C ALA A 53 -2.90 -8.86 -15.95
N PRO A 54 -3.49 -9.15 -14.78
CA PRO A 54 -3.76 -10.52 -14.39
C PRO A 54 -4.73 -11.18 -15.37
N LYS A 55 -4.69 -12.51 -15.41
CA LYS A 55 -5.65 -13.32 -16.17
C LYS A 55 -6.72 -13.83 -15.21
N TYR A 56 -7.99 -13.60 -15.51
CA TYR A 56 -9.10 -14.18 -14.76
C TYR A 56 -9.71 -15.32 -15.57
N LYS A 57 -9.70 -16.53 -15.00
CA LYS A 57 -10.20 -17.75 -15.68
C LYS A 57 -9.59 -17.96 -17.08
N GLY A 58 -8.31 -17.60 -17.25
CA GLY A 58 -7.58 -17.74 -18.52
C GLY A 58 -7.83 -16.63 -19.55
N LEU A 59 -8.74 -15.70 -19.29
CA LEU A 59 -8.99 -14.53 -20.13
C LEU A 59 -8.14 -13.35 -19.68
N SER A 60 -7.71 -12.52 -20.64
CA SER A 60 -7.10 -11.22 -20.34
C SER A 60 -8.07 -10.37 -19.54
N GLN A 61 -7.66 -9.81 -18.40
CA GLN A 61 -8.48 -8.84 -17.66
C GLN A 61 -8.35 -7.42 -18.22
N VAL A 62 -8.16 -7.32 -19.53
CA VAL A 62 -8.11 -6.06 -20.27
C VAL A 62 -9.00 -6.15 -21.47
N GLU A 63 -9.94 -5.22 -21.58
CA GLU A 63 -10.84 -5.07 -22.71
C GLU A 63 -11.12 -3.59 -22.97
N ALA A 64 -11.10 -3.16 -24.24
CA ALA A 64 -11.29 -1.75 -24.64
C ALA A 64 -10.40 -0.75 -23.86
N GLY A 65 -9.21 -1.19 -23.45
CA GLY A 65 -8.30 -0.37 -22.65
C GLY A 65 -8.71 -0.18 -21.18
N LEU A 66 -9.62 -1.00 -20.65
CA LEU A 66 -10.08 -1.00 -19.26
C LEU A 66 -9.60 -2.26 -18.54
N TYR A 67 -9.41 -2.18 -17.22
CA TYR A 67 -9.14 -3.34 -16.38
C TYR A 67 -10.47 -3.96 -15.91
N LEU A 68 -10.65 -5.25 -16.18
CA LEU A 68 -11.86 -5.99 -15.82
C LEU A 68 -11.75 -6.56 -14.40
N VAL A 69 -12.76 -6.27 -13.57
CA VAL A 69 -12.90 -6.82 -12.22
C VAL A 69 -14.24 -7.56 -12.08
N PRO A 70 -14.32 -8.63 -11.28
CA PRO A 70 -15.60 -9.26 -10.99
C PRO A 70 -16.56 -8.27 -10.37
N GLN A 71 -17.75 -8.12 -10.96
CA GLN A 71 -18.83 -7.38 -10.34
C GLN A 71 -19.33 -8.17 -9.13
N VAL A 72 -19.41 -7.51 -7.99
CA VAL A 72 -20.07 -8.10 -6.81
C VAL A 72 -21.57 -8.13 -7.10
N ILE A 73 -22.15 -9.33 -7.04
CA ILE A 73 -23.59 -9.58 -7.09
C ILE A 73 -23.97 -10.28 -5.79
N GLU A 74 -25.10 -9.90 -5.19
CA GLU A 74 -25.70 -10.53 -4.01
C GLU A 74 -26.65 -11.66 -4.40
#